data_AF-A0A1F4DCG1-F1
#
_entry.id   AF-A0A1F4DCG1-F1
#
_cell.length_a   1.000
_cell.length_b   1.000
_cell.length_c   1.000
_cell.angle_alpha   90.00
_cell.angle_beta   90.00
_cell.angle_gamma   90.00
#
_symmetry.space_group_name_H-M   'P 1'
#
loop_
_entity.id
_entity.type
_entity.pdbx_description
1 polymer ?
#
loop_
_entity_poly.entity_id
_entity_poly.type
_entity_poly.pdbx_seq_one_letter_code
_entity_poly.pdbx_strand_id
1 'polypeptide(L)'
;MDAAYDVLLYCALALFASKGFRITSSPGHHVVALEGMAHLLNLSQSVFDEMDAVREWRNRKYSAAFFVNDRDVKDAIDCARQSLSRTESWFQRNHPDILRA
;
A
#
# COMPACT_ATOMS: atom_id res chain seq x y z
N MET A 1 -6.95 10.92 -2.56
CA MET A 1 -6.90 9.85 -1.55
C MET A 1 -7.09 8.46 -2.16
N ASP A 2 -8.20 8.18 -2.87
CA ASP A 2 -8.45 6.86 -3.48
C ASP A 2 -7.28 6.34 -4.34
N ALA A 3 -6.75 7.16 -5.26
CA ALA A 3 -5.61 6.76 -6.09
C ALA A 3 -4.35 6.41 -5.27
N ALA A 4 -4.12 7.10 -4.14
CA ALA A 4 -3.00 6.78 -3.25
C ALA A 4 -3.22 5.43 -2.56
N TYR A 5 -4.44 5.18 -2.07
CA TYR A 5 -4.83 3.90 -1.51
C TYR A 5 -4.67 2.75 -2.53
N ASP A 6 -5.13 2.93 -3.78
CA ASP A 6 -5.02 1.90 -4.82
C ASP A 6 -3.56 1.55 -5.11
N VAL A 7 -2.66 2.55 -5.14
CA VAL A 7 -1.21 2.30 -5.26
C VAL A 7 -0.70 1.43 -4.12
N LEU A 8 -1.03 1.77 -2.86
CA LEU A 8 -0.60 0.97 -1.70
C LEU A 8 -1.12 -0.47 -1.79
N LEU A 9 -2.40 -0.64 -2.08
CA LEU A 9 -3.02 -1.96 -2.20
C LEU A 9 -2.39 -2.76 -3.34
N TYR A 10 -2.23 -2.19 -4.53
CA TYR A 10 -1.68 -2.90 -5.68
C TYR A 10 -0.20 -3.24 -5.52
N CYS A 11 0.59 -2.39 -4.85
CA CYS A 11 1.96 -2.75 -4.46
C CYS A 11 1.97 -3.98 -3.56
N ALA A 12 1.10 -4.02 -2.54
CA ALA A 12 0.97 -5.18 -1.67
C ALA A 12 0.54 -6.43 -2.46
N LEU A 13 -0.50 -6.34 -3.29
CA LEU A 13 -0.97 -7.47 -4.10
C LEU A 13 0.11 -8.01 -5.03
N ALA A 14 0.89 -7.13 -5.67
CA ALA A 14 2.01 -7.53 -6.52
C ALA A 14 3.07 -8.31 -5.73
N LEU A 15 3.45 -7.82 -4.54
CA LEU A 15 4.42 -8.48 -3.66
C LEU A 15 3.92 -9.86 -3.19
N PHE A 16 2.64 -10.00 -2.86
CA PHE A 16 2.08 -11.31 -2.51
C PHE A 16 2.04 -12.25 -3.72
N ALA A 17 1.63 -11.74 -4.89
CA ALA A 17 1.57 -12.53 -6.12
C ALA A 17 2.95 -13.06 -6.53
N SER A 18 4.02 -12.26 -6.38
CA SER A 18 5.39 -12.69 -6.67
C SER A 18 5.91 -13.78 -5.73
N LYS A 19 5.29 -13.93 -4.56
CA LYS A 19 5.52 -15.02 -3.60
C LYS A 19 4.56 -16.20 -3.77
N GLY A 20 3.71 -16.19 -4.80
CA GLY A 20 2.75 -17.26 -5.08
C GLY A 20 1.48 -17.21 -4.22
N PHE A 21 1.23 -16.12 -3.50
CA PHE A 21 0.04 -15.94 -2.67
C PHE A 21 -1.01 -15.09 -3.38
N ARG A 22 -2.28 -15.39 -3.12
CA ARG A 22 -3.43 -14.59 -3.55
C ARG A 22 -4.17 -14.05 -2.34
N ILE A 23 -4.16 -12.73 -2.17
CA ILE A 23 -5.05 -12.06 -1.21
C ILE A 23 -6.49 -12.17 -1.72
N THR A 24 -7.41 -12.59 -0.85
CA THR A 24 -8.84 -12.73 -1.13
C THR A 24 -9.63 -11.55 -0.55
N SER A 25 -10.95 -11.55 -0.69
CA SER A 25 -11.83 -10.49 -0.19
C SER A 25 -12.32 -10.68 1.26
N SER A 26 -11.70 -11.58 2.04
CA SER A 26 -12.08 -11.86 3.43
C SER A 26 -11.98 -10.63 4.34
N PRO A 27 -12.81 -10.48 5.38
CA PRO A 27 -12.69 -9.37 6.31
C PRO A 27 -11.25 -9.16 6.81
N GLY A 28 -10.77 -7.92 6.79
CA GLY A 28 -9.41 -7.57 7.21
C GLY A 28 -8.31 -7.78 6.15
N HIS A 29 -8.61 -8.31 4.96
CA HIS A 29 -7.58 -8.62 3.97
C HIS A 29 -6.71 -7.44 3.53
N HIS A 30 -7.25 -6.21 3.49
CA HIS A 30 -6.44 -5.01 3.20
C HIS A 30 -5.38 -4.75 4.27
N VAL A 31 -5.72 -4.96 5.55
CA VAL A 31 -4.77 -4.77 6.68
C VAL A 31 -3.64 -5.77 6.53
N VAL A 32 -3.99 -7.06 6.37
CA VAL A 32 -3.01 -8.14 6.18
C VAL A 32 -2.12 -7.89 4.96
N ALA A 33 -2.67 -7.38 3.86
CA ALA A 33 -1.90 -7.04 2.67
C ALA A 33 -0.87 -5.94 2.95
N LEU A 34 -1.27 -4.85 3.61
CA LEU A 34 -0.36 -3.75 3.94
C LEU A 34 0.68 -4.13 5.01
N GLU A 35 0.30 -4.89 6.03
CA GLU A 35 1.21 -5.42 7.05
C GLU A 35 2.25 -6.36 6.41
N GLY A 36 1.79 -7.27 5.55
CA GLY A 36 2.68 -8.19 4.83
C GLY A 36 3.64 -7.45 3.89
N MET A 37 3.16 -6.42 3.18
CA MET A 37 4.02 -5.52 2.40
C MET A 37 5.06 -4.82 3.28
N ALA A 38 4.65 -4.26 4.43
CA ALA A 38 5.55 -3.58 5.34
C ALA A 38 6.65 -4.54 5.86
N HIS A 39 6.27 -5.77 6.20
CA HIS A 39 7.21 -6.82 6.59
C HIS A 39 8.17 -7.19 5.45
N LEU A 40 7.67 -7.46 4.24
CA LEU A 40 8.47 -7.86 3.08
C LEU A 40 9.47 -6.78 2.63
N LEU A 41 9.09 -5.51 2.75
CA LEU A 41 9.95 -4.37 2.39
C LEU A 41 10.81 -3.88 3.56
N ASN A 42 10.70 -4.49 4.75
CA ASN A 42 11.38 -4.07 5.97
C ASN A 42 11.13 -2.58 6.31
N LEU A 43 9.85 -2.17 6.28
CA LEU A 43 9.45 -0.81 6.59
C LEU A 43 9.43 -0.57 8.09
N SER A 44 9.73 0.66 8.52
CA SER A 44 9.54 1.07 9.90
C SER A 44 8.05 1.15 10.26
N GLN A 45 7.75 1.03 11.55
CA GLN A 45 6.40 1.24 12.08
C GLN A 45 5.81 2.58 11.63
N SER A 46 6.60 3.66 11.66
CA SER A 46 6.15 4.98 11.24
C SER A 46 5.66 5.04 9.78
N VAL A 47 6.32 4.31 8.87
CA VAL A 47 5.89 4.26 7.47
C VAL A 47 4.63 3.42 7.33
N PHE A 48 4.52 2.33 8.09
CA PHE A 48 3.30 1.54 8.12
C PHE A 48 2.12 2.34 8.69
N ASP A 49 2.33 3.15 9.73
CA ASP A 49 1.29 4.00 10.31
C ASP A 49 0.75 5.01 9.27
N GLU A 50 1.62 5.57 8.43
CA GLU A 50 1.21 6.43 7.30
C GLU A 50 0.37 5.65 6.27
N MET A 51 0.79 4.43 5.91
CA MET A 51 0.01 3.57 5.00
C MET A 51 -1.36 3.20 5.59
N ASP A 52 -1.39 2.90 6.89
CA ASP A 52 -2.61 2.54 7.59
C ASP A 52 -3.58 3.72 7.71
N ALA A 53 -3.08 4.94 7.90
CA ALA A 53 -3.89 6.15 7.88
C ALA A 53 -4.62 6.33 6.53
N VAL A 54 -3.96 6.04 5.40
CA VAL A 54 -4.57 6.07 4.06
C VAL A 54 -5.63 4.95 3.90
N ARG A 55 -5.38 3.76 4.45
CA ARG A 55 -6.38 2.66 4.48
C ARG A 55 -7.58 3.01 5.35
N GLU A 56 -7.37 3.55 6.54
CA GLU A 56 -8.41 4.00 7.46
C GLU A 56 -9.29 5.04 6.80
N TRP A 57 -8.67 6.02 6.12
CA TRP A 57 -9.38 6.99 5.30
C TRP A 57 -10.32 6.30 4.31
N ARG A 58 -9.80 5.36 3.50
CA ARG A 58 -10.59 4.65 2.48
C ARG A 58 -11.73 3.86 3.12
N ASN A 59 -11.54 3.32 4.31
CA ASN A 59 -12.57 2.59 5.03
C ASN A 59 -13.70 3.52 5.53
N ARG A 60 -13.35 4.75 5.92
CA ARG A 60 -14.27 5.74 6.51
C ARG A 60 -14.82 6.76 5.52
N LYS A 61 -14.36 6.80 4.27
CA LYS A 61 -14.71 7.84 3.28
C LYS A 61 -16.21 8.03 3.00
N TYR A 62 -17.03 7.01 3.26
CA TYR A 62 -18.49 7.07 3.11
C TYR A 62 -19.22 7.51 4.39
N SER A 63 -18.49 7.73 5.49
CA SER A 63 -19.06 8.29 6.71
C SER A 63 -19.14 9.81 6.61
N ALA A 64 -20.29 10.37 6.96
CA ALA A 64 -20.62 11.80 6.77
C ALA A 64 -19.72 12.78 7.55
N ALA A 65 -18.83 12.30 8.42
CA ALA A 65 -17.99 13.11 9.30
C ALA A 65 -16.50 13.12 8.90
N PHE A 66 -16.12 12.51 7.77
CA PHE A 66 -14.72 12.38 7.39
C PHE A 66 -14.35 13.37 6.27
N PHE A 67 -13.68 14.47 6.64
CA PHE A 67 -13.17 15.46 5.70
C PHE A 67 -11.65 15.30 5.50
N VAL A 68 -11.19 15.64 4.31
CA VAL A 68 -9.78 15.61 3.90
C VAL A 68 -9.37 17.01 3.54
N ASN A 69 -8.24 17.47 4.05
CA ASN A 69 -7.63 18.73 3.63
C ASN A 69 -6.49 18.48 2.61
N ASP A 70 -5.98 19.54 1.99
CA ASP A 70 -4.93 19.43 0.96
C ASP A 70 -3.63 18.80 1.49
N ARG A 71 -3.34 18.96 2.78
CA ARG A 71 -2.17 18.34 3.41
C ARG A 71 -2.35 16.83 3.51
N ASP A 72 -3.52 16.36 3.92
CA ASP A 72 -3.82 14.92 3.96
C ASP A 72 -3.68 14.28 2.57
N VAL A 73 -4.14 14.98 1.52
CA VAL A 73 -3.99 14.53 0.12
C VAL A 73 -2.52 14.45 -0.26
N LYS A 74 -1.74 15.49 0.07
CA LYS A 74 -0.31 15.53 -0.20
C LYS A 74 0.43 14.41 0.50
N ASP A 75 0.18 14.22 1.79
CA ASP A 75 0.83 13.19 2.61
C ASP A 75 0.50 11.78 2.08
N ALA A 76 -0.75 11.53 1.66
CA ALA A 76 -1.14 10.28 1.02
C ALA A 76 -0.44 10.05 -0.32
N ILE A 77 -0.30 11.08 -1.16
CA ILE A 77 0.42 10.98 -2.45
C ILE A 77 1.90 10.67 -2.20
N ASP A 78 2.53 11.32 -1.23
CA ASP A 78 3.93 11.11 -0.89
C ASP A 78 4.16 9.69 -0.33
N CYS A 79 3.27 9.21 0.54
CA CYS A 79 3.26 7.83 1.03
C CYS A 79 3.14 6.81 -0.11
N ALA A 80 2.22 7.04 -1.05
CA ALA A 80 2.02 6.18 -2.22
C ALA A 80 3.25 6.14 -3.14
N ARG A 81 3.86 7.29 -3.44
CA ARG A 81 5.08 7.39 -4.27
C ARG A 81 6.26 6.66 -3.64
N GLN A 82 6.47 6.84 -2.34
CA GLN A 82 7.52 6.14 -1.60
C GLN A 82 7.30 4.63 -1.61
N SER A 83 6.07 4.19 -1.39
CA SER A 83 5.69 2.77 -1.39
C SER A 83 5.89 2.12 -2.77
N LEU A 84 5.53 2.82 -3.85
CA LEU A 84 5.78 2.38 -5.21
C LEU A 84 7.28 2.23 -5.49
N SER A 85 8.08 3.26 -5.20
CA SER A 85 9.53 3.24 -5.42
C SER A 85 10.23 2.11 -4.65
N ARG A 86 9.82 1.84 -3.40
CA ARG A 86 10.34 0.72 -2.61
C ARG A 86 9.94 -0.64 -3.20
N THR A 87 8.72 -0.75 -3.70
CA THR A 87 8.21 -1.96 -4.36
C THR A 87 8.97 -2.23 -5.66
N GLU A 88 9.13 -1.23 -6.52
CA GLU A 88 9.93 -1.31 -7.76
C GLU A 88 11.37 -1.75 -7.45
N SER A 89 12.00 -1.09 -6.47
CA SER A 89 13.36 -1.42 -6.05
C SER A 89 13.47 -2.86 -5.52
N TRP A 90 12.44 -3.35 -4.84
CA TRP A 90 12.40 -4.73 -4.37
C TRP A 90 12.27 -5.72 -5.53
N PHE A 91 11.40 -5.44 -6.51
CA PHE A 91 11.25 -6.28 -7.69
C PHE A 91 12.52 -6.31 -8.54
N GLN A 92 13.15 -5.17 -8.77
CA GLN A 92 14.43 -5.09 -9.50
C GLN A 92 15.52 -5.96 -8.86
N ARG A 93 15.52 -6.10 -7.52
CA ARG A 93 16.49 -6.94 -6.80
C ARG A 93 16.12 -8.41 -6.75
N ASN A 94 14.84 -8.74 -6.58
CA ASN A 94 14.40 -10.10 -6.23
C ASN A 94 13.76 -10.87 -7.40
N HIS A 95 13.13 -10.17 -8.33
CA HIS A 95 12.45 -10.74 -9.50
C HIS A 95 12.66 -9.82 -10.73
N PRO A 96 13.90 -9.58 -11.17
CA PRO A 96 14.16 -8.72 -12.32
C PRO A 96 13.58 -9.27 -13.64
N ASP A 97 13.32 -10.57 -13.69
CA ASP A 97 12.72 -11.30 -14.82
C ASP A 97 11.29 -10.84 -15.10
N ILE A 98 10.48 -10.53 -14.07
CA ILE A 98 9.10 -10.10 -14.29
C ILE A 98 8.96 -8.63 -14.68
N LEU A 99 10.02 -7.83 -14.54
CA LEU A 99 10.03 -6.41 -14.93
C LEU A 99 10.53 -6.19 -16.38
N ARG A 100 11.02 -7.24 -17.04
CA ARG A 100 11.47 -7.19 -18.43
C ARG A 100 10.33 -7.71 -19.30
N ALA A 101 9.57 -6.79 -19.89
CA ALA A 101 8.61 -7.08 -20.95
C ALA A 101 9.32 -7.23 -22.29
#